data_AF-A0A1F5GIR8-F1
#
_entry.id   AF-A0A1F5GIR8-F1
#
_cell.length_a   1.000
_cell.length_b   1.000
_cell.length_c   1.000
_cell.angle_alpha   90.00
_cell.angle_beta   90.00
_cell.angle_gamma   90.00
#
_symmetry.space_group_name_H-M   'P 1'
#
loop_
_entity.id
_entity.type
_entity.pdbx_description
1 polymer ?
#
loop_
_entity_poly.entity_id
_entity_poly.type
_entity_poly.pdbx_seq_one_letter_code
_entity_poly.pdbx_strand_id
1 'polypeptide(L)'
;MYFNKRYERSGTLFQGVYKAAIIETEPYFLHLSRYIHLNPREMTENWREYLYSSYKVYLGDIKIPWLNPVPVLNFFKMAKSNKSTLSKHFSYQSFVEDYATDPKEDLQELAID
;
A
#
# COMPACT_ATOMS: atom_id res chain seq x y z
N MET A 1 -23.02 -7.25 18.38
CA MET A 1 -22.05 -6.21 17.96
C MET A 1 -21.25 -5.75 19.19
N TYR A 2 -20.02 -6.27 19.36
CA TYR A 2 -19.19 -6.02 20.54
C TYR A 2 -18.76 -4.55 20.67
N PHE A 3 -18.30 -3.94 19.56
CA PHE A 3 -17.81 -2.56 19.54
C PHE A 3 -18.85 -1.55 20.03
N ASN A 4 -20.07 -1.57 19.46
CA ASN A 4 -21.14 -0.66 19.87
C ASN A 4 -21.53 -0.81 21.34
N LYS A 5 -21.60 -2.04 21.85
CA LYS A 5 -21.88 -2.29 23.27
C LYS A 5 -20.76 -1.75 24.17
N ARG A 6 -19.50 -1.93 23.76
CA ARG A 6 -18.33 -1.49 24.52
C ARG A 6 -18.19 0.03 24.59
N TYR A 7 -18.60 0.74 23.54
CA TYR A 7 -18.42 2.19 23.42
C TYR A 7 -19.74 2.98 23.45
N GLU A 8 -20.83 2.35 23.89
CA GLU A 8 -22.16 2.98 24.02
C GLU A 8 -22.64 3.69 22.74
N ARG A 9 -22.34 3.11 21.57
CA ARG A 9 -22.73 3.64 20.26
C ARG A 9 -23.99 2.97 19.73
N SER A 10 -24.80 3.72 19.00
CA SER A 10 -25.94 3.23 18.21
C SER A 10 -25.63 3.32 16.70
N GLY A 11 -26.38 2.57 15.88
CA GLY A 11 -26.21 2.53 14.42
C GLY A 11 -25.17 1.54 13.90
N THR A 12 -24.95 1.52 12.58
CA THR A 12 -23.99 0.63 11.92
C THR A 12 -22.56 1.17 12.07
N LEU A 13 -21.60 0.29 12.41
CA LEU A 13 -20.17 0.67 12.49
C LEU A 13 -19.56 0.83 11.10
N PHE A 14 -19.96 -0.03 10.17
CA PHE A 14 -19.49 -0.03 8.79
C PHE A 14 -20.50 0.69 7.90
N GLN A 15 -19.98 1.45 6.92
CA GLN A 15 -20.78 2.19 5.95
C GLN A 15 -21.42 1.27 4.87
N GLY A 16 -21.09 -0.01 4.85
CA GLY A 16 -21.60 -1.00 3.91
C GLY A 16 -20.75 -2.26 3.91
N VAL A 17 -20.96 -3.12 2.91
CA VAL A 17 -20.06 -4.24 2.62
C VAL A 17 -18.74 -3.73 2.06
N TYR A 18 -17.66 -4.47 2.33
CA TYR A 18 -16.35 -4.15 1.76
C TYR A 18 -16.33 -4.41 0.25
N LYS A 19 -15.43 -3.73 -0.46
CA LYS A 19 -15.12 -4.02 -1.86
C LYS A 19 -13.96 -5.00 -1.93
N ALA A 20 -13.99 -5.90 -2.90
CA ALA A 20 -12.93 -6.86 -3.17
C ALA A 20 -12.63 -6.90 -4.66
N ALA A 21 -11.34 -7.01 -5.00
CA ALA A 21 -10.85 -7.20 -6.35
C ALA A 21 -9.74 -8.26 -6.31
N ILE A 22 -9.69 -9.11 -7.34
CA ILE A 22 -8.62 -10.10 -7.49
C ILE A 22 -7.39 -9.38 -8.03
N ILE A 23 -6.23 -9.68 -7.46
CA ILE A 23 -4.95 -9.16 -7.96
C ILE A 23 -4.40 -10.19 -8.95
N GLU A 24 -4.51 -9.89 -10.24
CA GLU A 24 -4.14 -10.84 -11.31
C GLU A 24 -2.72 -10.63 -11.85
N THR A 25 -2.13 -9.45 -11.63
CA THR A 25 -0.83 -9.09 -12.22
C THR A 25 0.13 -8.50 -11.18
N GLU A 26 1.43 -8.74 -11.39
CA GLU A 26 2.49 -8.18 -10.54
C GLU A 26 2.52 -6.63 -10.56
N PRO A 27 2.34 -5.95 -11.71
CA PRO A 27 2.23 -4.48 -11.73
C PRO A 27 1.06 -3.99 -10.87
N TYR A 28 -0.12 -4.61 -10.98
CA TYR A 28 -1.27 -4.23 -10.16
C TYR A 28 -0.98 -4.42 -8.67
N PHE A 29 -0.32 -5.53 -8.29
CA PHE A 29 0.10 -5.77 -6.92
C PHE A 29 1.03 -4.69 -6.37
N LEU A 30 2.05 -4.30 -7.14
CA LEU A 30 3.00 -3.26 -6.73
C LEU A 30 2.34 -1.88 -6.65
N HIS A 31 1.53 -1.53 -7.64
CA HIS A 31 0.79 -0.27 -7.66
C HIS A 31 -0.15 -0.14 -6.46
N LEU A 32 -0.87 -1.21 -6.10
CA LEU A 32 -1.75 -1.23 -4.94
C LEU A 32 -0.99 -0.97 -3.63
N SER A 33 0.17 -1.60 -3.47
CA SER A 33 1.03 -1.38 -2.29
C SER A 33 1.47 0.09 -2.18
N ARG A 34 1.89 0.70 -3.29
CA ARG A 34 2.23 2.12 -3.34
C ARG A 34 1.02 3.01 -3.02
N TYR A 35 -0.12 2.77 -3.66
CA TYR A 35 -1.35 3.53 -3.41
C TYR A 35 -1.69 3.58 -1.92
N ILE A 36 -1.71 2.41 -1.25
CA ILE A 36 -2.00 2.32 0.19
C ILE A 36 -1.04 3.17 1.02
N HIS A 37 0.27 3.14 0.71
CA HIS A 37 1.26 3.92 1.46
C HIS A 37 1.24 5.42 1.13
N LEU A 38 0.70 5.81 -0.02
CA LEU A 38 0.55 7.20 -0.42
C LEU A 38 -0.78 7.83 0.01
N ASN A 39 -1.80 7.04 0.35
CA ASN A 39 -3.10 7.54 0.85
C ASN A 39 -3.00 8.62 1.94
N PRO A 40 -2.07 8.54 2.92
CA PRO A 40 -1.98 9.58 3.95
C PRO A 40 -1.59 10.96 3.42
N ARG A 41 -1.10 11.10 2.17
CA ARG A 41 -0.85 12.41 1.53
C ARG A 41 -2.08 13.31 1.50
N GLU A 42 -3.28 12.72 1.43
CA GLU A 42 -4.54 13.47 1.45
C GLU A 42 -4.88 14.03 2.84
N MET A 43 -4.23 13.52 3.89
CA MET A 43 -4.50 13.86 5.28
C MET A 43 -3.39 14.69 5.92
N THR A 44 -2.14 14.50 5.49
CA THR A 44 -0.98 15.15 6.08
C THR A 44 0.21 15.25 5.12
N GLU A 45 0.91 16.39 5.15
CA GLU A 45 2.15 16.60 4.40
C GLU A 45 3.27 15.63 4.85
N ASN A 46 3.28 15.27 6.14
CA ASN A 46 4.27 14.35 6.72
C ASN A 46 3.80 12.89 6.65
N TRP A 47 3.31 12.46 5.49
CA TRP A 47 2.74 11.13 5.27
C TRP A 47 3.72 9.98 5.53
N ARG A 48 5.04 10.23 5.39
CA ARG A 48 6.11 9.25 5.68
C ARG A 48 6.15 8.85 7.14
N GLU A 49 5.77 9.77 8.03
CA GLU A 49 5.71 9.59 9.47
C GLU A 49 4.33 9.18 9.98
N TYR A 50 3.38 8.92 9.08
CA TYR A 50 2.00 8.58 9.46
C TYR A 50 1.95 7.27 10.25
N LEU A 51 1.55 7.38 11.53
CA LEU A 51 1.60 6.28 12.50
C LEU A 51 0.74 5.07 12.14
N TYR A 52 -0.31 5.29 11.34
CA TYR A 52 -1.25 4.24 10.94
C TYR A 52 -0.95 3.69 9.53
N SER A 53 0.31 3.76 9.10
CA SER A 53 0.81 3.17 7.86
C SER A 53 1.87 2.11 8.15
N SER A 54 1.89 1.05 7.35
CA SER A 54 2.96 0.05 7.37
C SER A 54 4.19 0.47 6.57
N TYR A 55 4.22 1.68 5.99
CA TYR A 55 5.32 2.15 5.14
C TYR A 55 6.70 2.00 5.79
N LYS A 56 6.85 2.38 7.06
CA LYS A 56 8.09 2.21 7.83
C LYS A 56 8.55 0.76 8.00
N VAL A 57 7.64 -0.21 7.93
CA VAL A 57 8.00 -1.64 7.93
C VAL A 57 8.61 -2.04 6.59
N TYR A 58 8.15 -1.45 5.49
CA TYR A 58 8.71 -1.69 4.16
C TYR A 58 10.07 -1.01 3.96
N LEU A 59 10.31 0.11 4.66
CA LEU A 59 11.63 0.75 4.74
C LEU A 59 12.60 -0.02 5.65
N GLY A 60 12.09 -0.85 6.56
CA GLY A 60 12.88 -1.61 7.52
C GLY A 60 13.15 -0.87 8.83
N ASP A 61 12.58 0.33 9.01
CA ASP A 61 12.73 1.16 10.21
C ASP A 61 12.03 0.54 11.42
N ILE A 62 10.93 -0.19 11.18
CA ILE A 62 10.13 -0.86 12.20
C ILE A 62 9.97 -2.33 11.82
N LYS A 63 10.06 -3.22 12.81
CA LYS A 63 9.77 -4.65 12.65
C LYS A 63 8.50 -5.01 13.40
N ILE A 64 7.56 -5.62 12.68
CA ILE A 64 6.27 -6.04 13.24
C ILE A 64 6.12 -7.55 12.96
N PRO A 65 6.02 -8.41 13.99
CA PRO A 65 6.04 -9.87 13.82
C PRO A 65 4.92 -10.43 12.94
N TRP A 66 3.77 -9.76 12.90
CA TRP A 66 2.58 -10.22 12.17
C TRP A 66 2.49 -9.67 10.73
N LEU A 67 3.41 -8.78 10.32
CA LEU A 67 3.42 -8.20 8.98
C LEU A 67 4.57 -8.77 8.16
N ASN A 68 4.25 -9.27 6.96
CA ASN A 68 5.23 -9.80 6.03
C ASN A 68 5.38 -8.91 4.78
N PRO A 69 6.37 -7.99 4.73
CA PRO A 69 6.60 -7.15 3.56
C PRO A 69 7.38 -7.87 2.45
N VAL A 70 7.90 -9.09 2.70
CA VAL A 70 8.81 -9.81 1.80
C VAL A 70 8.23 -10.02 0.39
N PRO A 71 6.95 -10.38 0.18
CA PRO A 71 6.41 -10.56 -1.16
C PRO A 71 6.59 -9.32 -2.05
N VAL A 72 6.35 -8.12 -1.51
CA VAL A 72 6.53 -6.86 -2.24
C VAL A 72 8.01 -6.48 -2.34
N LEU A 73 8.78 -6.61 -1.26
CA LEU A 73 10.19 -6.22 -1.25
C LEU A 73 11.07 -7.10 -2.16
N ASN A 74 10.66 -8.33 -2.45
CA ASN A 74 11.41 -9.23 -3.34
C ASN A 74 11.50 -8.70 -4.78
N PHE A 75 10.49 -7.97 -5.27
CA PHE A 75 10.53 -7.32 -6.59
C PHE A 75 11.74 -6.39 -6.75
N PHE A 76 12.12 -5.69 -5.68
CA PHE A 76 13.23 -4.74 -5.67
C PHE A 76 14.59 -5.39 -5.39
N LYS A 77 14.61 -6.59 -4.79
CA LYS A 77 15.82 -7.40 -4.69
C LYS A 77 16.18 -8.02 -6.04
N MET A 78 15.18 -8.52 -6.77
CA MET A 78 15.36 -9.16 -8.08
C MET A 78 15.69 -8.15 -9.19
N ALA A 79 15.14 -6.94 -9.14
CA ALA A 79 15.46 -5.86 -10.08
C ALA A 79 16.95 -5.46 -10.09
N LYS A 80 17.67 -5.68 -8.98
CA LYS A 80 19.13 -5.49 -8.93
C LYS A 80 19.92 -6.57 -9.68
N SER A 81 19.29 -7.71 -10.00
CA SER A 81 19.94 -8.88 -10.61
C SER A 81 19.55 -9.10 -12.08
N ASN A 82 18.37 -8.67 -12.52
CA ASN A 82 17.91 -8.82 -13.90
C ASN A 82 17.18 -7.54 -14.35
N LYS A 83 17.46 -7.06 -15.57
CA LYS A 83 16.84 -5.90 -16.24
C LYS A 83 15.32 -6.10 -16.44
N SER A 84 14.56 -6.12 -15.36
CA SER A 84 13.09 -6.15 -15.34
C SER A 84 12.55 -4.74 -15.62
N THR A 85 11.30 -4.66 -16.09
CA THR A 85 10.51 -3.43 -16.36
C THR A 85 10.49 -2.44 -15.17
N LEU A 86 10.84 -2.89 -13.96
CA LEU A 86 11.13 -2.05 -12.78
C LEU A 86 12.44 -1.24 -12.85
N SER A 87 13.09 -1.20 -14.02
CA SER A 87 14.44 -0.65 -14.28
C SER A 87 14.73 0.77 -13.78
N LYS A 88 13.72 1.56 -13.40
CA LYS A 88 13.89 2.93 -12.88
C LYS A 88 14.04 3.02 -11.36
N HIS A 89 13.56 2.04 -10.59
CA HIS A 89 13.59 2.09 -9.12
C HIS A 89 14.30 0.87 -8.52
N PHE A 90 15.38 1.11 -7.78
CA PHE A 90 16.20 0.06 -7.15
C PHE A 90 15.79 -0.26 -5.70
N SER A 91 14.77 0.44 -5.18
CA SER A 91 14.26 0.28 -3.83
C SER A 91 12.76 0.53 -3.77
N TYR A 92 12.12 -0.01 -2.74
CA TYR A 92 10.70 0.26 -2.46
C TYR A 92 10.47 1.76 -2.19
N GLN A 93 11.39 2.40 -1.47
CA GLN A 93 11.30 3.83 -1.16
C GLN A 93 11.23 4.68 -2.43
N SER A 94 12.19 4.53 -3.34
CA SER A 94 12.19 5.25 -4.62
C SER A 94 10.92 4.98 -5.44
N PHE A 95 10.44 3.73 -5.45
CA PHE A 95 9.21 3.37 -6.19
C PHE A 95 7.96 4.08 -5.68
N VAL A 96 7.88 4.29 -4.37
CA VAL A 96 6.75 4.98 -3.72
C VAL A 96 6.91 6.50 -3.80
N GLU A 97 8.11 7.03 -3.53
CA GLU A 97 8.33 8.46 -3.36
C GLU A 97 8.46 9.22 -4.68
N ASP A 98 9.08 8.62 -5.69
CA ASP A 98 9.30 9.25 -7.00
C ASP A 98 8.04 9.27 -7.87
N TYR A 99 6.94 8.71 -7.37
CA TYR A 99 5.72 8.59 -8.11
C TYR A 99 5.01 9.95 -8.24
N ALA A 100 4.98 10.44 -9.48
CA ALA A 100 4.55 11.79 -9.83
C ALA A 100 3.04 11.92 -10.13
N THR A 101 2.37 10.82 -10.50
CA THR A 101 0.93 10.80 -10.82
C THR A 101 0.08 10.42 -9.60
N ASP A 102 -1.24 10.66 -9.66
CA ASP A 102 -2.16 10.17 -8.64
C ASP A 102 -2.28 8.64 -8.77
N PRO A 103 -1.95 7.85 -7.72
CA PRO A 103 -2.00 6.41 -7.85
C PRO A 103 -3.42 5.86 -8.07
N LYS A 104 -4.45 6.66 -7.77
CA LYS A 104 -5.85 6.29 -8.05
C LYS A 104 -6.14 6.19 -9.54
N GLU A 105 -5.52 7.03 -10.36
CA GLU A 105 -5.74 7.06 -11.81
C GLU A 105 -5.15 5.80 -12.46
N ASP A 106 -3.89 5.47 -12.18
CA ASP A 106 -3.25 4.26 -12.72
C ASP A 106 -3.91 2.97 -12.22
N LEU A 107 -4.50 2.96 -11.02
CA LEU A 107 -5.19 1.78 -10.50
C LEU A 107 -6.45 1.44 -11.31
N GLN A 108 -7.13 2.43 -11.90
CA GLN A 108 -8.29 2.20 -12.75
C GLN A 108 -7.89 1.53 -14.07
N GLU A 109 -6.73 1.87 -14.62
CA GLU A 109 -6.20 1.25 -15.84
C GLU A 109 -5.69 -0.19 -15.60
N LEU A 110 -5.25 -0.49 -14.38
CA LEU A 110 -4.67 -1.79 -14.00
C LEU A 110 -5.69 -2.77 -13.41
N ALA A 111 -6.83 -2.28 -12.93
CA ALA A 111 -7.95 -3.12 -12.52
C ALA A 111 -8.70 -3.55 -13.79
N ILE A 112 -8.54 -4.81 -14.18
CA ILE A 112 -9.33 -5.40 -15.26
C ILE A 112 -10.82 -5.35 -14.86
N ASP A 113 -11.67 -4.92 -15.80
CA ASP A 113 -13.14 -4.78 -15.66
C ASP A 113 -13.84 -6.04 -15.12
#